data_AF-A0A146MFI5-F1
#
_entry.id   AF-A0A146MFI5-F1
#
_cell.length_a   1.000
_cell.length_b   1.000
_cell.length_c   1.000
_cell.angle_alpha   90.00
_cell.angle_beta   90.00
_cell.angle_gamma   90.00
#
_symmetry.space_group_name_H-M   'P 1'
#
loop_
_entity.id
_entity.type
_entity.pdbx_description
1 polymer ?
#
loop_
_entity_poly.entity_id
_entity_poly.type
_entity_poly.pdbx_seq_one_letter_code
_entity_poly.pdbx_strand_id
1 'polypeptide(L)'
;IIVFISEDDDTIHVCPAVKRWFLVTIEDRLKTLYDQNDLQSINTIIVGQKYAAPFKGAWFRAEIVSANMKKRSVRVSFCDYGNEAEIPLSDLRLLPEEFQDLEPLSFPIRLPKGAPAVEPGGRLKIRPLSFEDGWSWAVELRTSHQ
;
A
#
# COMPACT_ATOMS: atom_id res chain seq x y z
N ILE A 1 -9.33 6.36 -6.47
CA ILE A 1 -8.70 5.58 -7.56
C ILE A 1 -8.43 4.22 -6.97
N ILE A 2 -8.92 3.17 -7.61
CA ILE A 2 -8.69 1.81 -7.15
C ILE A 2 -7.23 1.49 -7.40
N VAL A 3 -6.49 1.15 -6.35
CA VAL A 3 -5.05 0.82 -6.43
C VAL A 3 -4.81 -0.67 -6.19
N PHE A 4 -5.71 -1.34 -5.48
CA PHE A 4 -5.68 -2.78 -5.28
C PHE A 4 -7.09 -3.32 -5.03
N ILE A 5 -7.31 -4.57 -5.41
CA ILE A 5 -8.54 -5.33 -5.20
C ILE A 5 -8.11 -6.62 -4.51
N SER A 6 -8.68 -6.90 -3.33
CA SER A 6 -8.44 -8.15 -2.61
C SER A 6 -9.03 -9.33 -3.38
N GLU A 7 -8.35 -10.47 -3.36
CA GLU A 7 -8.87 -11.72 -3.93
C GLU A 7 -9.66 -12.53 -2.89
N ASP A 8 -9.50 -12.21 -1.60
CA ASP A 8 -10.04 -12.99 -0.49
C ASP A 8 -11.41 -12.48 -0.02
N ASP A 9 -11.73 -11.21 -0.29
CA ASP A 9 -12.93 -10.55 0.20
C ASP A 9 -13.38 -9.36 -0.68
N ASP A 10 -14.50 -8.73 -0.32
CA ASP A 10 -15.06 -7.56 -1.01
C ASP A 10 -14.29 -6.24 -0.71
N THR A 11 -13.03 -6.34 -0.23
CA THR A 11 -12.22 -5.18 0.14
C THR A 11 -11.40 -4.70 -1.05
N ILE A 12 -11.42 -3.39 -1.27
CA ILE A 12 -10.54 -2.73 -2.23
C ILE A 12 -9.77 -1.61 -1.54
N HIS A 13 -8.55 -1.36 -1.97
CA HIS A 13 -7.81 -0.18 -1.55
C HIS A 13 -7.98 0.94 -2.56
N VAL A 14 -8.29 2.12 -2.05
CA VAL A 14 -8.46 3.33 -2.84
C VAL A 14 -7.50 4.41 -2.42
N CYS A 15 -6.87 5.04 -3.40
CA CYS A 15 -6.08 6.26 -3.23
C CYS A 15 -6.94 7.45 -3.69
N PRO A 16 -7.10 8.52 -2.88
CA PRO A 16 -7.70 9.78 -3.33
C PRO A 16 -7.06 10.26 -4.63
N ALA A 17 -7.85 10.74 -5.59
CA ALA A 17 -7.30 11.15 -6.89
C ALA A 17 -6.25 12.27 -6.76
N VAL A 18 -6.41 13.13 -5.75
CA VAL A 18 -5.47 14.17 -5.37
C VAL A 18 -4.20 13.64 -4.68
N LYS A 19 -4.15 12.37 -4.29
CA LYS A 19 -2.93 11.76 -3.75
C LYS A 19 -2.14 10.98 -4.80
N ARG A 20 -2.68 10.80 -6.01
CA ARG A 20 -2.07 9.95 -7.05
C ARG A 20 -0.65 10.36 -7.42
N TRP A 21 -0.36 11.66 -7.50
CA TRP A 21 0.98 12.12 -7.87
C TRP A 21 2.02 11.87 -6.77
N PHE A 22 1.60 11.76 -5.51
CA PHE A 22 2.52 11.42 -4.41
C PHE A 22 3.00 9.97 -4.49
N LEU A 23 2.18 9.03 -5.00
CA LEU A 23 2.61 7.65 -5.26
C LEU A 23 3.83 7.65 -6.20
N VAL A 24 3.69 8.34 -7.34
CA VAL A 24 4.74 8.47 -8.35
C VAL A 24 5.97 9.16 -7.76
N THR A 25 5.77 10.21 -6.95
CA THR A 25 6.87 10.95 -6.31
C THR A 25 7.71 10.06 -5.40
N ILE A 26 7.06 9.22 -4.58
CA ILE A 26 7.74 8.29 -3.67
C ILE A 26 8.49 7.23 -4.48
N GLU A 27 7.84 6.63 -5.48
CA GLU A 27 8.45 5.61 -6.34
C GLU A 27 9.68 6.15 -7.08
N ASP A 28 9.58 7.32 -7.72
CA ASP A 28 10.68 7.95 -8.45
C ASP A 28 11.85 8.27 -7.50
N ARG A 29 11.56 8.74 -6.28
CA ARG A 29 12.59 9.05 -5.29
C ARG A 29 13.27 7.77 -4.79
N LEU A 30 12.52 6.72 -4.45
CA LEU A 30 13.09 5.45 -4.02
C LEU A 30 13.89 4.78 -5.13
N LYS A 31 13.41 4.84 -6.37
CA LYS A 31 14.15 4.37 -7.55
C LYS A 31 15.46 5.13 -7.70
N THR A 32 15.42 6.46 -7.61
CA THR A 32 16.63 7.31 -7.71
C THR A 32 17.67 6.92 -6.67
N LEU A 33 17.25 6.78 -5.41
CA LEU A 33 18.13 6.38 -4.32
C LEU A 33 18.68 4.95 -4.50
N TYR A 34 17.87 4.03 -5.05
CA TYR A 34 18.33 2.68 -5.36
C TYR A 34 19.41 2.69 -6.45
N ASP A 35 19.16 3.39 -7.56
CA ASP A 35 20.09 3.47 -8.70
C ASP A 35 21.41 4.14 -8.31
N GLN A 36 21.37 5.08 -7.35
CA GLN A 36 22.54 5.74 -6.77
C GLN A 36 23.22 4.94 -5.67
N ASN A 37 22.67 3.78 -5.29
CA ASN A 37 23.13 2.95 -4.16
C ASN A 37 23.09 3.67 -2.80
N ASP A 38 22.16 4.60 -2.64
CA ASP A 38 21.91 5.39 -1.42
C ASP A 38 20.78 4.81 -0.56
N LEU A 39 19.99 3.85 -1.07
CA LEU A 39 19.08 3.07 -0.24
C LEU A 39 19.87 2.12 0.67
N GLN A 40 19.93 2.47 1.95
CA GLN A 40 20.75 1.76 2.93
C GLN A 40 20.21 0.36 3.24
N SER A 41 21.11 -0.61 3.29
CA SER A 41 20.82 -1.94 3.82
C SER A 41 20.50 -1.88 5.31
N ILE A 42 19.64 -2.79 5.77
CA ILE A 42 19.28 -2.90 7.18
C ILE A 42 19.87 -4.17 7.81
N ASN A 43 20.19 -4.09 9.09
CA ASN A 43 20.68 -5.23 9.88
C ASN A 43 19.65 -5.70 10.92
N THR A 44 18.68 -4.85 11.25
CA THR A 44 17.66 -5.05 12.27
C THR A 44 16.33 -4.60 11.70
N ILE A 45 15.28 -5.33 12.06
CA ILE A 45 13.91 -5.03 11.66
C ILE A 45 13.03 -4.83 12.88
N ILE A 46 11.98 -4.04 12.73
CA ILE A 46 10.93 -3.88 13.72
C ILE A 46 9.60 -4.15 13.01
N VAL A 47 8.85 -5.13 13.51
CA VAL A 47 7.48 -5.40 13.03
C VAL A 47 6.61 -4.19 13.33
N GLY A 48 5.81 -3.76 12.36
CA GLY A 48 5.01 -2.53 12.39
C GLY A 48 5.76 -1.28 11.93
N GLN A 49 7.06 -1.36 11.64
CA GLN A 49 7.81 -0.24 11.06
C GLN A 49 7.81 -0.30 9.53
N LYS A 50 7.92 0.88 8.89
CA LYS A 50 8.01 1.02 7.44
C LYS A 50 9.45 0.97 6.93
N TYR A 51 9.60 0.34 5.78
CA TYR A 51 10.84 0.13 5.05
C TYR A 51 10.59 0.36 3.55
N ALA A 52 11.67 0.46 2.79
CA ALA A 52 11.60 0.35 1.34
C ALA A 52 11.68 -1.12 0.94
N ALA A 53 10.77 -1.58 0.09
CA ALA A 53 10.68 -2.97 -0.35
C ALA A 53 10.45 -3.03 -1.87
N PRO A 54 11.06 -4.00 -2.57
CA PRO A 54 10.85 -4.17 -3.99
C PRO A 54 9.58 -4.96 -4.29
N PHE A 55 8.90 -4.61 -5.37
CA PHE A 55 7.80 -5.38 -5.93
C PHE A 55 7.76 -5.17 -7.44
N LYS A 56 7.75 -6.28 -8.22
CA LYS A 56 7.64 -6.25 -9.70
C LYS A 56 8.55 -5.22 -10.39
N GLY A 57 9.78 -5.04 -9.90
CA GLY A 57 10.78 -4.15 -10.52
C GLY A 57 10.74 -2.68 -10.09
N ALA A 58 9.92 -2.32 -9.11
CA ALA A 58 9.89 -0.98 -8.51
C ALA A 58 10.04 -1.05 -6.98
N TRP A 59 10.30 0.11 -6.35
CA TRP A 59 10.49 0.24 -4.90
C TRP A 59 9.35 1.02 -4.27
N PHE A 60 8.88 0.52 -3.13
CA PHE A 60 7.68 1.01 -2.46
C PHE A 60 7.89 1.14 -0.96
N ARG A 61 7.03 1.94 -0.31
CA ARG A 61 6.90 1.94 1.14
C ARG A 61 6.13 0.71 1.58
N ALA A 62 6.71 -0.06 2.49
CA ALA A 62 6.10 -1.27 3.00
C ALA A 62 6.27 -1.37 4.52
N GLU A 63 5.19 -1.73 5.21
CA GLU A 63 5.21 -2.00 6.65
C GLU A 63 5.42 -3.50 6.88
N ILE A 64 6.28 -3.86 7.83
CA ILE A 64 6.47 -5.27 8.19
C ILE A 64 5.28 -5.74 9.01
N VAL A 65 4.50 -6.68 8.47
CA VAL A 65 3.35 -7.30 9.15
C VAL A 65 3.80 -8.46 10.04
N SER A 66 4.75 -9.27 9.55
CA SER A 66 5.34 -10.36 10.33
C SER A 66 6.71 -10.76 9.79
N ALA A 67 7.51 -11.42 10.63
CA ALA A 67 8.85 -11.88 10.27
C ALA A 67 9.04 -13.37 10.56
N ASN A 68 9.68 -14.08 9.62
CA ASN A 68 10.11 -15.45 9.80
C ASN A 68 11.64 -15.53 9.77
N MET A 69 12.26 -15.42 10.95
CA MET A 69 13.72 -15.41 11.07
C MET A 69 14.38 -16.73 10.65
N LYS A 70 13.68 -17.87 10.72
CA LYS A 70 14.19 -19.17 10.26
C LYS A 70 14.32 -19.21 8.74
N LYS A 71 13.33 -18.68 8.03
CA LYS A 71 13.31 -18.59 6.55
C LYS A 71 14.05 -17.37 6.02
N ARG A 72 14.45 -16.45 6.91
CA ARG A 72 14.99 -15.13 6.56
C ARG A 72 14.07 -14.34 5.61
N SER A 73 12.77 -14.40 5.88
CA SER A 73 11.74 -13.69 5.11
C SER A 73 10.86 -12.83 6.01
N VAL A 74 10.21 -11.83 5.41
CA VAL A 74 9.18 -11.00 6.04
C VAL A 74 7.94 -10.98 5.18
N ARG A 75 6.78 -10.88 5.83
CA ARG A 75 5.55 -10.44 5.18
C ARG A 75 5.44 -8.94 5.35
N VAL A 76 5.24 -8.25 4.24
CA VAL A 76 5.09 -6.79 4.21
C VAL A 76 3.76 -6.40 3.59
N SER A 77 3.18 -5.30 4.07
CA SER A 77 2.04 -4.62 3.44
C SER A 77 2.52 -3.36 2.74
N PHE A 78 2.28 -3.25 1.44
CA PHE A 78 2.59 -2.05 0.68
C PHE A 78 1.58 -0.97 1.02
N CYS A 79 1.83 -0.22 2.09
CA CYS A 79 0.84 0.66 2.73
C CYS A 79 0.16 1.66 1.78
N ASP A 80 0.85 2.12 0.75
CA ASP A 80 0.30 3.06 -0.23
C ASP A 80 -0.59 2.41 -1.31
N TYR A 81 -0.68 1.08 -1.32
CA TYR A 81 -1.36 0.26 -2.32
C TYR A 81 -2.34 -0.75 -1.72
N GLY A 82 -2.01 -1.35 -0.58
CA GLY A 82 -2.84 -2.31 0.15
C GLY A 82 -2.54 -3.78 -0.10
N ASN A 83 -1.77 -4.11 -1.13
CA ASN A 83 -1.36 -5.49 -1.36
C ASN A 83 -0.27 -5.93 -0.36
N GLU A 84 -0.22 -7.21 -0.08
CA GLU A 84 0.84 -7.82 0.73
C GLU A 84 1.77 -8.70 -0.12
N ALA A 85 2.99 -8.93 0.37
CA ALA A 85 3.90 -9.91 -0.20
C ALA A 85 4.82 -10.51 0.87
N GLU A 86 5.26 -11.74 0.66
CA GLU A 86 6.41 -12.31 1.37
C GLU A 86 7.68 -12.05 0.55
N ILE A 87 8.68 -11.41 1.17
CA ILE A 87 9.95 -11.08 0.53
C ILE A 87 11.14 -11.53 1.41
N PRO A 88 12.32 -11.77 0.81
CA PRO A 88 13.54 -11.97 1.56
C PRO A 88 13.89 -10.76 2.45
N LEU A 89 14.42 -11.03 3.66
CA LEU A 89 14.94 -9.96 4.53
C LEU A 89 16.05 -9.13 3.87
N SER A 90 16.83 -9.75 2.99
CA SER A 90 17.92 -9.10 2.24
C SER A 90 17.43 -8.02 1.27
N ASP A 91 16.15 -8.02 0.95
CA ASP A 91 15.58 -7.14 -0.07
C ASP A 91 15.02 -5.86 0.56
N LEU A 92 14.82 -5.85 1.89
CA LEU A 92 14.45 -4.64 2.61
C LEU A 92 15.59 -3.61 2.59
N ARG A 93 15.20 -2.35 2.52
CA ARG A 93 16.07 -1.18 2.68
C ARG A 93 15.47 -0.23 3.70
N LEU A 94 16.33 0.56 4.34
CA LEU A 94 15.88 1.63 5.21
C LEU A 94 15.07 2.62 4.38
N LEU A 95 13.88 2.97 4.85
CA LEU A 95 13.09 3.99 4.21
C LEU A 95 13.64 5.38 4.60
N PRO A 96 13.83 6.31 3.65
CA PRO A 96 14.23 7.67 3.95
C PRO A 96 13.30 8.34 4.97
N GLU A 97 13.86 9.17 5.84
CA GLU A 97 13.14 9.79 6.97
C GLU A 97 11.94 10.61 6.51
N GLU A 98 12.06 11.27 5.34
CA GLU A 98 10.97 12.05 4.74
C GLU A 98 9.70 11.23 4.42
N PHE A 99 9.81 9.89 4.42
CA PHE A 99 8.72 8.98 4.08
C PHE A 99 8.29 8.06 5.23
N GLN A 100 9.00 8.06 6.37
CA GLN A 100 8.69 7.18 7.50
C GLN A 100 7.33 7.51 8.14
N ASP A 101 7.14 8.78 8.46
CA ASP A 101 5.97 9.27 9.21
C ASP A 101 4.79 9.67 8.34
N LEU A 102 4.91 9.54 7.00
CA LEU A 102 3.79 9.79 6.11
C LEU A 102 2.65 8.80 6.37
N GLU A 103 1.42 9.29 6.38
CA GLU A 103 0.26 8.42 6.36
C GLU A 103 0.22 7.60 5.06
N PRO A 104 -0.34 6.37 5.09
CA PRO A 104 -0.63 5.62 3.88
C PRO A 104 -1.44 6.45 2.87
N LEU A 105 -1.05 6.37 1.60
CA LEU A 105 -1.74 7.08 0.51
C LEU A 105 -3.01 6.35 0.03
N SER A 106 -3.18 5.09 0.43
CA SER A 106 -4.40 4.31 0.23
C SER A 106 -5.08 4.01 1.55
N PHE A 107 -6.38 3.71 1.48
CA PHE A 107 -7.12 3.12 2.58
C PHE A 107 -8.10 2.07 2.05
N PRO A 108 -8.38 1.03 2.84
CA PRO A 108 -9.33 0.00 2.46
C PRO A 108 -10.78 0.50 2.59
N ILE A 109 -11.60 0.10 1.62
CA ILE A 109 -13.05 0.23 1.66
C ILE A 109 -13.69 -1.12 1.35
N ARG A 110 -14.85 -1.39 1.94
CA ARG A 110 -15.65 -2.56 1.60
C ARG A 110 -16.68 -2.19 0.55
N LEU A 111 -16.73 -2.96 -0.54
CA LEU A 111 -17.74 -2.76 -1.56
C LEU A 111 -19.13 -3.16 -1.01
N PRO A 112 -20.18 -2.36 -1.31
CA PRO A 112 -21.53 -2.75 -0.95
C PRO A 112 -21.95 -4.00 -1.74
N LYS A 113 -22.77 -4.84 -1.12
CA LYS A 113 -23.29 -6.05 -1.77
C LYS A 113 -23.98 -5.70 -3.10
N GLY A 114 -23.57 -6.37 -4.17
CA GLY A 114 -24.10 -6.11 -5.52
C GLY A 114 -23.49 -4.90 -6.22
N ALA A 115 -22.35 -4.37 -5.71
CA ALA A 115 -21.55 -3.39 -6.43
C ALA A 115 -21.19 -3.90 -7.85
N PRO A 116 -21.07 -3.01 -8.84
CA PRO A 116 -20.60 -3.39 -10.16
C PRO A 116 -19.15 -3.91 -10.08
N ALA A 117 -18.74 -4.67 -11.10
CA ALA A 117 -17.34 -5.04 -11.26
C ALA A 117 -16.45 -3.79 -11.30
N VAL A 118 -15.33 -3.86 -10.60
CA VAL A 118 -14.34 -2.79 -10.50
C VAL A 118 -12.99 -3.28 -11.00
N GLU A 119 -12.16 -2.36 -11.49
CA GLU A 119 -10.83 -2.68 -12.01
C GLU A 119 -9.76 -1.73 -11.45
N PRO A 120 -8.49 -2.19 -11.29
CA PRO A 120 -7.38 -1.33 -10.90
C PRO A 120 -7.25 -0.12 -11.83
N GLY A 121 -6.98 1.04 -11.26
CA GLY A 121 -6.94 2.32 -11.98
C GLY A 121 -8.32 2.98 -12.14
N GLY A 122 -9.42 2.25 -11.94
CA GLY A 122 -10.78 2.76 -12.00
C GLY A 122 -11.03 3.90 -10.99
N ARG A 123 -11.95 4.81 -11.33
CA ARG A 123 -12.33 5.95 -10.47
C ARG A 123 -13.72 5.71 -9.90
N LEU A 124 -13.81 5.79 -8.58
CA LEU A 124 -15.06 5.73 -7.84
C LEU A 124 -15.32 7.10 -7.20
N LYS A 125 -16.57 7.53 -7.17
CA LYS A 125 -17.05 8.53 -6.22
C LYS A 125 -17.67 7.76 -5.06
N ILE A 126 -17.19 8.02 -3.85
CA ILE A 126 -17.63 7.31 -2.65
C ILE A 126 -18.11 8.31 -1.62
N ARG A 127 -19.13 7.94 -0.85
CA ARG A 127 -19.51 8.62 0.40
C ARG A 127 -19.21 7.69 1.57
N PRO A 128 -18.39 8.11 2.55
CA PRO A 128 -18.17 7.34 3.77
C PRO A 128 -19.48 7.18 4.55
N LEU A 129 -19.74 5.98 5.06
CA LEU A 129 -20.89 5.68 5.92
C LEU A 129 -20.44 5.48 7.36
N SER A 130 -19.54 4.53 7.58
CA SER A 130 -19.00 4.15 8.89
C SER A 130 -17.64 3.49 8.75
N PHE A 131 -16.85 3.55 9.81
CA PHE A 131 -15.63 2.75 9.95
C PHE A 131 -16.02 1.40 10.58
N GLU A 132 -15.70 0.30 9.91
CA GLU A 132 -16.03 -1.06 10.34
C GLU A 132 -14.84 -1.72 11.07
N ASP A 133 -15.14 -2.78 11.83
CA ASP A 133 -14.13 -3.67 12.39
C ASP A 133 -13.24 -4.22 11.26
N GLY A 134 -11.91 -4.24 11.48
CA GLY A 134 -10.95 -4.66 10.46
C GLY A 134 -10.38 -3.52 9.60
N TRP A 135 -10.42 -2.27 10.10
CA TRP A 135 -9.74 -1.11 9.53
C TRP A 135 -10.26 -0.61 8.18
N SER A 136 -11.48 -1.00 7.78
CA SER A 136 -12.08 -0.65 6.49
C SER A 136 -13.26 0.31 6.62
N TRP A 137 -13.49 1.13 5.59
CA TRP A 137 -14.68 1.98 5.52
C TRP A 137 -15.81 1.30 4.76
N ALA A 138 -17.00 1.29 5.35
CA ALA A 138 -18.24 1.09 4.62
C ALA A 138 -18.55 2.35 3.81
N VAL A 139 -18.85 2.18 2.52
CA VAL A 139 -19.09 3.29 1.60
C VAL A 139 -20.32 3.08 0.73
N GLU A 140 -20.94 4.20 0.38
CA GLU A 140 -21.91 4.26 -0.71
C GLU A 140 -21.19 4.67 -2.00
N LEU A 141 -21.35 3.86 -3.06
CA LEU A 141 -20.86 4.22 -4.40
C LEU A 141 -21.82 5.21 -5.05
N ARG A 142 -21.31 6.35 -5.49
CA ARG A 142 -22.07 7.35 -6.25
C ARG A 142 -21.80 7.16 -7.75
N THR A 143 -22.86 6.92 -8.52
CA THR A 143 -22.79 7.01 -9.98
C THR A 143 -22.76 8.47 -10.40
N SER A 144 -22.20 8.77 -11.57
CA SER A 144 -22.07 10.13 -12.11
C SER A 144 -23.39 10.82 -12.48
N HIS A 145 -24.54 10.21 -12.16
CA HIS A 145 -25.87 10.76 -12.37
C HIS A 145 -26.55 11.03 -11.02
N GLN A 146 -26.06 12.03 -10.29
CA GLN A 146 -26.80 12.82 -9.31
C GLN A 146 -25.98 14.05 -8.91
#